data_AF-A0A7X3WF52-F1
#
_entry.id   AF-A0A7X3WF52-F1
#
_cell.length_a   1.000
_cell.length_b   1.000
_cell.length_c   1.000
_cell.angle_alpha   90.00
_cell.angle_beta   90.00
_cell.angle_gamma   90.00
#
_symmetry.space_group_name_H-M   'P 1'
#
loop_
_entity.id
_entity.type
_entity.pdbx_description
1 polymer ?
#
loop_
_entity_poly.entity_id
_entity_poly.type
_entity_poly.pdbx_seq_one_letter_code
_entity_poly.pdbx_strand_id
1 'polypeptide(L)'
;MSTDAPKWKRHLTKALIVVLVVMVCISILQWFVIIALFGFGTEMLKDAMVRQAPEDVDRLYIVNTLDRVKNRAQQLPFSFIAGKINLSKLKAAGEYAIEANDDEVWSAEEITTLLRFLNASVGYKRETE
;
A
#
# COMPACT_ATOMS: atom_id res chain seq x y z
N MET A 1 -23.66 -39.05 38.10
CA MET A 1 -23.65 -37.64 37.66
C MET A 1 -22.24 -37.10 37.88
N SER A 2 -21.41 -37.16 36.83
CA SER A 2 -19.97 -36.84 36.92
C SER A 2 -19.72 -35.34 36.80
N THR A 3 -18.96 -34.83 37.76
CA THR A 3 -18.45 -33.46 37.89
C THR A 3 -17.33 -33.15 36.88
N ASP A 4 -17.65 -33.03 35.59
CA ASP A 4 -16.67 -32.72 34.52
C ASP A 4 -16.77 -31.29 33.94
N ALA A 5 -17.67 -30.45 34.46
CA ALA A 5 -17.93 -29.12 33.93
C ALA A 5 -16.79 -28.06 34.08
N PRO A 6 -15.91 -28.05 35.11
CA PRO A 6 -14.97 -26.94 35.31
C PRO A 6 -13.64 -27.09 34.54
N LYS A 7 -13.16 -28.31 34.26
CA LYS A 7 -11.85 -28.52 33.58
C LYS A 7 -11.93 -28.25 32.07
N TRP A 8 -13.03 -28.66 31.43
CA TRP A 8 -13.26 -28.44 29.99
C TRP A 8 -13.20 -26.95 29.61
N LYS A 9 -13.89 -26.10 30.39
CA LYS A 9 -13.87 -24.64 30.18
C LYS A 9 -12.45 -24.08 30.26
N ARG A 10 -11.62 -24.56 31.19
CA ARG A 10 -10.24 -24.10 31.36
C ARG A 10 -9.33 -24.52 30.20
N HIS A 11 -9.49 -25.73 29.67
CA HIS A 11 -8.76 -26.18 28.47
C HIS A 11 -9.20 -25.41 27.21
N LEU A 12 -10.51 -25.16 27.07
CA LEU A 12 -11.06 -24.33 26.00
C LEU A 12 -10.50 -22.91 26.04
N THR A 13 -10.47 -22.27 27.22
CA THR A 13 -9.89 -20.93 27.38
C THR A 13 -8.41 -20.90 27.03
N LYS A 14 -7.64 -21.90 27.46
CA LYS A 14 -6.21 -22.00 27.07
C LYS A 14 -6.03 -22.15 25.56
N ALA A 15 -6.83 -23.00 24.93
CA ALA A 15 -6.80 -23.17 23.48
C ALA A 15 -7.14 -21.87 22.75
N LEU A 16 -8.18 -21.15 23.20
CA LEU A 16 -8.56 -19.84 22.66
C LEU A 16 -7.46 -18.79 22.81
N ILE A 17 -6.77 -18.75 23.95
CA ILE A 17 -5.63 -17.85 24.16
C ILE A 17 -4.49 -18.18 23.19
N VAL A 18 -4.15 -19.46 23.02
CA VAL A 18 -3.11 -19.88 22.07
C VAL A 18 -3.51 -19.48 20.64
N VAL A 19 -4.75 -19.74 20.24
CA VAL A 19 -5.26 -19.33 18.92
C VAL A 19 -5.20 -17.82 18.73
N LEU A 20 -5.59 -17.04 19.75
CA LEU A 20 -5.52 -15.59 19.70
C LEU A 20 -4.07 -15.10 19.52
N VAL A 21 -3.12 -15.65 20.26
CA VAL A 21 -1.70 -15.31 20.12
C VAL A 21 -1.19 -15.63 18.71
N VAL A 22 -1.52 -16.82 18.19
CA VAL A 22 -1.15 -17.21 16.82
C VAL A 22 -1.75 -16.25 15.79
N MET A 23 -3.03 -15.87 15.93
CA MET A 23 -3.67 -14.89 15.04
C MET A 23 -2.99 -13.53 15.09
N VAL A 24 -2.58 -13.06 16.27
CA VAL A 24 -1.83 -11.80 16.41
C VAL A 24 -0.47 -11.91 15.72
N CYS A 25 0.27 -13.01 15.92
CA CYS A 25 1.55 -13.24 15.24
C CYS A 25 1.40 -13.26 13.71
N ILE A 26 0.37 -13.94 13.19
CA ILE A 26 0.07 -13.96 11.75
C ILE A 26 -0.26 -12.55 11.26
N SER A 27 -1.03 -11.78 12.01
CA SER A 27 -1.39 -10.41 11.64
C SER A 27 -0.16 -9.49 11.54
N ILE A 28 0.78 -9.63 12.48
CA ILE A 28 2.07 -8.90 12.43
C ILE A 28 2.88 -9.33 11.21
N LEU A 29 2.94 -10.64 10.92
CA LEU A 29 3.67 -11.14 9.75
C LEU A 29 3.05 -10.64 8.44
N GLN A 30 1.71 -10.68 8.32
CA GLN A 30 0.99 -10.13 7.17
C GLN A 30 1.28 -8.65 6.99
N TRP A 31 1.33 -7.88 8.07
CA TRP A 31 1.70 -6.47 8.04
C TRP A 31 3.10 -6.23 7.45
N PHE A 32 4.10 -7.01 7.87
CA PHE A 32 5.45 -6.94 7.29
C PHE A 32 5.45 -7.28 5.79
N VAL A 33 4.71 -8.32 5.39
CA VAL A 33 4.59 -8.72 3.98
C VAL A 33 3.97 -7.60 3.13
N ILE A 34 2.91 -6.95 3.62
CA ILE A 34 2.26 -5.83 2.91
C ILE A 34 3.23 -4.67 2.72
N ILE A 35 3.97 -4.27 3.77
CA ILE A 35 4.97 -3.19 3.66
C ILE A 35 6.06 -3.56 2.65
N ALA A 36 6.57 -4.78 2.71
CA ALA A 36 7.65 -5.23 1.84
C ALA A 36 7.20 -5.25 0.36
N LEU A 37 6.03 -5.82 0.07
CA LEU A 37 5.47 -5.88 -1.28
C LEU A 37 5.14 -4.49 -1.82
N PHE A 38 4.56 -3.62 -0.98
CA PHE A 38 4.26 -2.25 -1.38
C PHE A 38 5.55 -1.47 -1.68
N GLY A 39 6.57 -1.60 -0.82
CA GLY A 39 7.88 -0.99 -1.02
C GLY A 39 8.52 -1.44 -2.34
N PHE A 40 8.52 -2.74 -2.60
CA PHE A 40 9.05 -3.31 -3.84
C PHE A 40 8.30 -2.80 -5.08
N GLY A 41 6.96 -2.84 -5.07
CA GLY A 41 6.14 -2.35 -6.18
C GLY A 41 6.37 -0.86 -6.44
N THR A 42 6.46 -0.03 -5.40
CA THR A 42 6.76 1.40 -5.57
C THR A 42 8.14 1.66 -6.14
N GLU A 43 9.16 0.87 -5.77
CA GLU A 43 10.52 1.05 -6.29
C GLU A 43 10.64 0.56 -7.73
N MET A 44 9.99 -0.56 -8.09
CA MET A 44 9.92 -1.02 -9.48
C MET A 44 9.23 0.00 -10.38
N LEU A 45 8.08 0.53 -9.93
CA LEU A 45 7.36 1.55 -10.67
C LEU A 45 8.20 2.82 -10.82
N LYS A 46 8.89 3.25 -9.76
CA LYS A 46 9.81 4.39 -9.80
C LYS A 46 10.92 4.17 -10.82
N ASP A 47 11.57 3.02 -10.81
CA ASP A 47 12.68 2.70 -11.72
C ASP A 47 12.20 2.65 -13.18
N ALA A 48 11.06 2.01 -13.44
CA ALA A 48 10.42 1.99 -14.77
C ALA A 48 10.12 3.41 -15.27
N MET A 49 9.41 4.20 -14.46
CA MET A 49 9.02 5.56 -14.84
C MET A 49 10.22 6.49 -15.00
N VAL A 50 11.26 6.41 -14.15
CA VAL A 50 12.44 7.29 -14.24
C VAL A 50 13.33 6.95 -15.43
N ARG A 51 13.46 5.65 -15.78
CA ARG A 51 14.24 5.21 -16.94
C ARG A 51 13.56 5.58 -18.25
N GLN A 52 12.23 5.45 -18.30
CA GLN A 52 11.45 5.73 -19.50
C GLN A 52 10.96 7.18 -19.57
N ALA A 53 11.17 7.99 -18.52
CA ALA A 53 10.74 9.38 -18.49
C ALA A 53 11.28 10.16 -19.70
N PRO A 54 10.39 10.63 -20.59
CA PRO A 54 10.77 11.55 -21.66
C PRO A 54 11.16 12.92 -21.08
N GLU A 55 11.89 13.73 -21.85
CA GLU A 55 12.55 14.97 -21.37
C GLU A 55 11.58 16.01 -20.78
N ASP A 56 10.31 15.93 -21.15
CA ASP A 56 9.21 16.79 -20.72
C ASP A 56 8.63 16.42 -19.34
N VAL A 57 9.02 15.28 -18.76
CA VAL A 57 8.61 14.88 -17.41
C VAL A 57 9.75 15.07 -16.41
N ASP A 58 9.49 15.91 -15.40
CA ASP A 58 10.42 16.11 -14.29
C ASP A 58 10.59 14.83 -13.45
N ARG A 59 11.78 14.22 -13.54
CA ARG A 59 12.15 13.03 -12.77
C ARG A 59 12.08 13.26 -11.27
N LEU A 60 12.36 14.48 -10.79
CA LEU A 60 12.26 14.82 -9.37
C LEU A 60 10.80 14.80 -8.92
N TYR A 61 9.88 15.24 -9.77
CA TYR A 61 8.45 15.17 -9.51
C TYR A 61 7.93 13.71 -9.41
N ILE A 62 8.45 12.79 -10.24
CA ILE A 62 8.15 11.35 -10.14
C ILE A 62 8.59 10.83 -8.78
N VAL A 63 9.86 11.04 -8.42
CA VAL A 63 10.46 10.56 -7.16
C VAL A 63 9.68 11.09 -5.95
N ASN A 64 9.45 12.41 -5.89
CA ASN A 64 8.73 13.04 -4.79
C ASN A 64 7.29 12.52 -4.66
N THR A 65 6.60 12.26 -5.78
CA THR A 65 5.25 11.72 -5.76
C THR A 65 5.21 10.31 -5.18
N LEU A 66 6.10 9.42 -5.65
CA LEU A 66 6.16 8.05 -5.17
C LEU A 66 6.61 7.96 -3.71
N ASP A 67 7.57 8.79 -3.28
CA ASP A 67 7.99 8.84 -1.89
C ASP A 67 6.86 9.32 -0.96
N ARG A 68 6.04 10.30 -1.38
CA ARG A 68 4.85 10.70 -0.63
C ARG A 68 3.88 9.54 -0.44
N VAL A 69 3.59 8.80 -1.52
CA VAL A 69 2.70 7.62 -1.47
C VAL A 69 3.27 6.55 -0.55
N LYS A 70 4.55 6.21 -0.70
CA LYS A 70 5.27 5.24 0.13
C LYS A 70 5.22 5.60 1.61
N ASN A 71 5.54 6.84 1.96
CA ASN A 71 5.50 7.32 3.35
C ASN A 71 4.09 7.25 3.96
N ARG A 72 3.04 7.53 3.18
CA ARG A 72 1.64 7.42 3.65
C ARG A 72 1.18 5.97 3.76
N ALA A 73 1.63 5.09 2.86
CA ALA A 73 1.31 3.68 2.90
C ALA A 73 1.99 2.94 4.07
N GLN A 74 3.23 3.32 4.42
CA GLN A 74 3.93 2.78 5.60
C GLN A 74 3.22 3.10 6.92
N GLN A 75 2.37 4.14 6.94
CA GLN A 75 1.57 4.53 8.11
C GLN A 75 0.19 3.86 8.17
N LEU A 76 -0.10 2.88 7.30
CA LEU A 76 -1.32 2.09 7.43
C LEU A 76 -1.35 1.36 8.80
N PRO A 77 -2.52 0.90 9.28
CA PRO A 77 -3.85 1.30 8.83
C PRO A 77 -4.20 2.74 9.24
N PHE A 78 -3.40 3.38 10.09
CA PHE A 78 -3.74 4.69 10.67
C PHE A 78 -3.87 5.81 9.65
N SER A 79 -3.04 5.82 8.60
CA SER A 79 -3.15 6.81 7.52
C SER A 79 -4.47 6.67 6.74
N PHE A 80 -5.00 5.45 6.61
CA PHE A 80 -6.31 5.22 5.99
C PHE A 80 -7.44 5.68 6.89
N ILE A 81 -7.40 5.29 8.17
CA ILE A 81 -8.41 5.71 9.17
C ILE A 81 -8.44 7.24 9.31
N ALA A 82 -7.27 7.89 9.29
CA ALA A 82 -7.14 9.35 9.35
C ALA A 82 -7.44 10.07 8.03
N GLY A 83 -7.83 9.35 6.97
CA GLY A 83 -8.11 9.93 5.65
C GLY A 83 -6.89 10.53 4.92
N LYS A 84 -5.67 10.24 5.39
CA LYS A 84 -4.40 10.69 4.79
C LYS A 84 -4.01 9.90 3.54
N ILE A 85 -4.62 8.73 3.35
CA ILE A 85 -4.51 7.93 2.13
C ILE A 85 -5.89 7.37 1.78
N ASN A 86 -6.26 7.45 0.51
CA ASN A 86 -7.47 6.87 -0.02
C ASN A 86 -7.11 5.61 -0.83
N LEU A 87 -7.44 4.45 -0.27
CA LEU A 87 -7.13 3.16 -0.86
C LEU A 87 -7.87 2.90 -2.18
N SER A 88 -9.08 3.45 -2.37
CA SER A 88 -9.80 3.26 -3.64
C SER A 88 -9.12 4.01 -4.78
N LYS A 89 -8.63 5.22 -4.51
CA LYS A 89 -7.86 6.00 -5.49
C LYS A 89 -6.50 5.40 -5.75
N LEU A 90 -5.85 4.84 -4.72
CA LEU A 90 -4.59 4.13 -4.88
C LEU A 90 -4.77 2.85 -5.72
N LYS A 91 -5.87 2.12 -5.51
CA LYS A 91 -6.26 0.98 -6.36
C LYS A 91 -6.47 1.41 -7.80
N ALA A 92 -7.22 2.49 -8.05
CA ALA A 92 -7.43 3.02 -9.39
C ALA A 92 -6.12 3.44 -10.06
N ALA A 93 -5.18 4.03 -9.29
CA ALA A 93 -3.84 4.35 -9.79
C ALA A 93 -3.05 3.09 -10.18
N GLY A 94 -3.15 2.02 -9.38
CA GLY A 94 -2.53 0.73 -9.68
C GLY A 94 -3.14 0.04 -10.90
N GLU A 95 -4.47 0.07 -11.03
CA GLU A 95 -5.17 -0.47 -12.21
C GLU A 95 -4.78 0.29 -13.48
N TYR A 96 -4.77 1.61 -13.42
CA TYR A 96 -4.27 2.45 -14.51
C TYR A 96 -2.81 2.14 -14.84
N ALA A 97 -1.96 1.92 -13.84
CA ALA A 97 -0.55 1.64 -14.08
C ALA A 97 -0.31 0.28 -14.78
N ILE A 98 -1.18 -0.71 -14.54
CA ILE A 98 -1.14 -1.99 -15.24
C ILE A 98 -1.59 -1.80 -16.69
N GLU A 99 -2.67 -1.07 -16.91
CA GLU A 99 -3.24 -0.84 -18.25
C GLU A 99 -2.35 0.06 -19.11
N ALA A 100 -1.78 1.12 -18.53
CA ALA A 100 -0.87 2.04 -19.22
C ALA A 100 0.54 1.47 -19.45
N ASN A 101 0.84 0.29 -18.92
CA ASN A 101 2.11 -0.43 -19.17
C ASN A 101 1.87 -1.71 -19.98
N ASP A 102 0.70 -1.88 -20.60
CA ASP A 102 0.39 -3.09 -21.39
C ASP A 102 1.31 -3.25 -22.62
N ASP A 103 1.77 -2.12 -23.18
CA ASP A 103 2.75 -2.07 -24.28
C ASP A 103 4.21 -1.94 -23.80
N GLU A 104 4.45 -2.03 -22.48
CA GLU A 104 5.75 -1.88 -21.80
C GLU A 104 6.47 -0.52 -22.03
N VAL A 105 5.80 0.47 -22.61
CA VAL A 105 6.38 1.78 -22.96
C VAL A 105 5.54 2.92 -22.37
N TRP A 106 6.15 3.72 -21.50
CA TRP A 106 5.47 4.84 -20.87
C TRP A 106 5.58 6.13 -21.67
N SER A 107 4.45 6.70 -22.08
CA SER A 107 4.38 8.07 -22.61
C SER A 107 4.41 9.12 -21.48
N ALA A 108 4.76 10.36 -21.85
CA ALA A 108 4.74 11.51 -20.94
C ALA A 108 3.36 11.76 -20.33
N GLU A 109 2.30 11.56 -21.12
CA GLU A 109 0.91 11.75 -20.71
C GLU A 109 0.47 10.68 -19.71
N GLU A 110 0.85 9.42 -19.93
CA GLU A 110 0.55 8.31 -19.01
C GLU A 110 1.27 8.48 -17.69
N ILE A 111 2.56 8.82 -17.72
CA ILE A 111 3.32 9.14 -16.52
C ILE A 111 2.63 10.29 -15.76
N THR A 112 2.32 11.38 -16.44
CA THR A 112 1.69 12.55 -15.80
C THR A 112 0.33 12.21 -15.19
N THR A 113 -0.48 11.40 -15.90
CA THR A 113 -1.79 10.95 -15.44
C THR A 113 -1.67 10.04 -14.23
N LEU A 114 -0.74 9.08 -14.24
CA LEU A 114 -0.48 8.21 -13.10
C LEU A 114 -0.03 9.02 -11.88
N LEU A 115 0.89 9.98 -12.04
CA LEU A 115 1.34 10.85 -10.96
C LEU A 115 0.18 11.69 -10.38
N ARG A 116 -0.78 12.12 -11.21
CA ARG A 116 -2.00 12.80 -10.73
C ARG A 116 -2.86 11.88 -9.88
N PHE A 117 -3.10 10.63 -10.31
CA PHE A 117 -3.86 9.66 -9.51
C PHE A 117 -3.16 9.33 -8.19
N LEU A 118 -1.84 9.13 -8.22
CA LEU A 118 -1.03 8.89 -7.03
C LEU A 118 -1.09 10.07 -6.05
N ASN A 119 -0.95 11.30 -6.52
CA ASN A 119 -1.07 12.49 -5.66
C ASN A 119 -2.50 12.65 -5.11
N ALA A 120 -3.53 12.40 -5.92
CA ALA A 120 -4.92 12.40 -5.48
C ALA A 120 -5.22 11.33 -4.42
N SER A 121 -4.50 10.21 -4.44
CA SER A 121 -4.62 9.15 -3.44
C SER A 121 -4.12 9.57 -2.05
N VAL A 122 -3.16 10.50 -1.97
CA VAL A 122 -2.61 11.02 -0.70
C VAL A 122 -3.09 12.42 -0.34
N GLY A 123 -4.05 12.95 -1.11
CA GLY A 123 -4.62 14.29 -0.92
C GLY A 123 -3.62 15.42 -1.22
N TYR A 124 -2.55 15.14 -1.95
CA TYR A 124 -1.58 16.16 -2.35
C TYR A 124 -2.12 16.95 -3.55
N LYS A 125 -2.25 18.26 -3.38
CA LYS A 125 -2.47 19.19 -4.49
C LYS A 125 -1.13 19.85 -4.78
N ARG A 126 -0.68 19.78 -6.03
CA ARG A 126 0.47 20.57 -6.49
C ARG A 126 0.03 22.03 -6.38
N GLU A 127 0.70 22.82 -5.55
CA GLU A 127 0.56 24.27 -5.60
C GLU A 127 1.03 24.67 -7.00
N THR A 128 0.12 25.18 -7.81
CA THR A 128 0.42 25.73 -9.12
C THR A 128 1.32 26.95 -8.91
N GLU A 129 2.57 26.88 -9.37
CA GLU A 129 3.29 28.08 -9.83
C GLU A 129 2.63 28.62 -11.09
#